data_AF-A0A5R2MUV8-F1
#
_entry.id   AF-A0A5R2MUV8-F1
#
_cell.length_a   1.000
_cell.length_b   1.000
_cell.length_c   1.000
_cell.angle_alpha   90.00
_cell.angle_beta   90.00
_cell.angle_gamma   90.00
#
_symmetry.space_group_name_H-M   'P 1'
#
loop_
_entity.id
_entity.type
_entity.pdbx_description
1 polymer ?
#
loop_
_entity_poly.entity_id
_entity_poly.type
_entity_poly.pdbx_seq_one_letter_code
_entity_poly.pdbx_strand_id
1 'polypeptide(L)'
;QEKHQTIPGALALLGLEPKDIDVVVNSHFHFDHCGGNKYFPHAKKICHRTEVPQACNPQPFEHLGYSDLSFSAEAAEARGATAQLLEGTTRANSTFEGIDGDVD
;
A
#
# COMPACT_ATOMS: atom_id res chain seq x y z
N GLN A 1 9.69 -2.81 16.12
CA GLN A 1 10.43 -2.05 15.10
C GLN A 1 11.04 -0.83 15.78
N GLU A 2 12.34 -0.63 15.65
CA GLU A 2 13.00 0.60 16.08
C GLU A 2 12.73 1.74 15.10
N LYS A 3 12.91 3.00 15.51
CA LYS A 3 12.60 4.17 14.66
C LYS A 3 13.34 4.11 13.32
N HIS A 4 14.62 3.75 13.32
CA HIS A 4 15.45 3.67 12.12
C HIS A 4 15.04 2.53 11.16
N GLN A 5 14.23 1.57 11.64
CA GLN A 5 13.72 0.46 10.85
C GLN A 5 12.36 0.78 10.20
N THR A 6 11.72 1.90 10.56
CA THR A 6 10.51 2.41 9.88
C THR A 6 10.89 2.99 8.51
N ILE A 7 9.94 3.08 7.58
CA ILE A 7 10.21 3.68 6.26
C ILE A 7 10.77 5.12 6.37
N PRO A 8 10.16 6.05 7.13
CA PRO A 8 10.75 7.38 7.29
C PRO A 8 12.13 7.37 7.96
N GLY A 9 12.34 6.49 8.95
CA GLY A 9 13.62 6.37 9.64
C GLY A 9 14.73 5.83 8.75
N ALA A 10 14.42 4.83 7.92
CA ALA A 10 15.37 4.24 6.98
C ALA A 10 15.75 5.22 5.86
N LEU A 11 14.78 5.96 5.31
CA LEU A 11 15.04 7.03 4.33
C LEU A 11 15.94 8.13 4.94
N ALA A 12 15.70 8.50 6.20
CA ALA A 12 16.50 9.53 6.87
C ALA A 12 17.98 9.13 7.04
N LEU A 13 18.31 7.83 7.15
CA LEU A 13 19.70 7.37 7.15
C LEU A 13 20.43 7.68 5.83
N LEU A 14 19.69 7.88 4.75
CA LEU A 14 20.19 8.27 3.42
C LEU A 14 20.05 9.77 3.16
N GLY A 15 19.59 10.55 4.14
CA GLY A 15 19.30 11.98 3.96
C GLY A 15 18.04 12.27 3.13
N LEU A 16 17.11 11.31 3.06
CA LEU A 16 15.86 11.41 2.31
C LEU A 16 14.64 11.46 3.23
N GLU A 17 13.54 12.00 2.72
CA GLU A 17 12.21 12.01 3.31
C GLU A 17 11.22 11.28 2.39
N PRO A 18 10.04 10.83 2.90
CA PRO A 18 9.04 10.19 2.04
C PRO A 18 8.63 11.01 0.81
N LYS A 19 8.67 12.35 0.91
CA LYS A 19 8.36 13.29 -0.18
C LYS A 19 9.33 13.22 -1.37
N ASP A 20 10.50 12.64 -1.17
CA ASP A 20 11.53 12.51 -2.20
C ASP A 20 11.33 11.25 -3.06
N ILE A 21 10.29 10.46 -2.78
CA ILE A 21 9.97 9.23 -3.51
C ILE A 21 8.83 9.49 -4.49
N ASP A 22 9.15 9.53 -5.79
CA ASP A 22 8.18 9.80 -6.84
C ASP A 22 7.23 8.61 -7.11
N VAL A 23 7.72 7.38 -6.94
CA VAL A 23 7.03 6.14 -7.30
C VAL A 23 7.20 5.08 -6.23
N VAL A 24 6.10 4.46 -5.82
CA VAL A 24 6.06 3.28 -4.95
C VAL A 24 5.53 2.10 -5.74
N VAL A 25 6.29 1.00 -5.77
CA VAL A 25 5.85 -0.27 -6.36
C VAL A 25 5.64 -1.26 -5.23
N ASN A 26 4.46 -1.87 -5.16
CA ASN A 26 4.21 -2.99 -4.25
C ASN A 26 4.30 -4.29 -5.03
N SER A 27 5.08 -5.25 -4.52
CA SER A 27 5.12 -6.60 -5.07
C SER A 27 3.78 -7.32 -4.89
N HIS A 28 3.17 -7.16 -3.71
CA HIS A 28 1.82 -7.60 -3.34
C HIS A 28 1.36 -6.82 -2.10
N PHE A 29 0.12 -7.05 -1.63
CA PHE A 29 -0.46 -6.31 -0.48
C PHE A 29 -0.62 -7.11 0.82
N HIS A 30 0.28 -8.03 1.12
CA HIS A 30 0.39 -8.49 2.51
C HIS A 30 0.89 -7.36 3.42
N PHE A 31 0.49 -7.41 4.69
CA PHE A 31 0.67 -6.34 5.66
C PHE A 31 2.13 -5.87 5.82
N ASP A 32 3.09 -6.79 5.68
CA ASP A 32 4.53 -6.56 5.79
C ASP A 32 5.15 -5.88 4.55
N HIS A 33 4.39 -5.78 3.45
CA HIS A 33 4.81 -5.15 2.20
C HIS A 33 4.11 -3.83 1.90
N CYS A 34 2.99 -3.50 2.57
CA CYS A 34 2.17 -2.33 2.25
C CYS A 34 1.97 -1.33 3.40
N GLY A 35 2.30 -1.70 4.65
CA GLY A 35 2.03 -0.84 5.82
C GLY A 35 2.72 0.52 5.80
N GLY A 36 3.76 0.70 4.97
CA GLY A 36 4.45 1.96 4.75
C GLY A 36 3.81 2.89 3.71
N ASN A 37 2.85 2.42 2.91
CA ASN A 37 2.28 3.20 1.80
C ASN A 37 1.63 4.52 2.24
N LYS A 38 1.14 4.57 3.49
CA LYS A 38 0.58 5.78 4.11
C LYS A 38 1.50 7.00 4.12
N TYR A 39 2.81 6.81 3.99
CA TYR A 39 3.77 7.92 3.95
C TYR A 39 3.91 8.55 2.55
N PHE A 40 3.30 7.96 1.53
CA PHE A 40 3.47 8.33 0.12
C PHE A 40 2.15 8.71 -0.58
N PRO A 41 1.30 9.58 0.00
CA PRO A 41 0.04 9.96 -0.64
C PRO A 41 0.25 10.70 -1.98
N HIS A 42 1.41 11.36 -2.15
CA HIS A 42 1.78 12.13 -3.34
C HIS A 42 2.38 11.27 -4.46
N ALA A 43 3.01 10.14 -4.13
CA ALA A 43 3.70 9.31 -5.10
C ALA A 43 2.71 8.67 -6.08
N LYS A 44 3.19 8.32 -7.27
CA LYS A 44 2.51 7.33 -8.11
C LYS A 44 2.66 5.96 -7.44
N LYS A 45 1.58 5.17 -7.41
CA LYS A 45 1.62 3.81 -6.91
C LYS A 45 1.39 2.82 -8.05
N ILE A 46 2.16 1.73 -8.08
CA ILE A 46 2.08 0.69 -9.10
C ILE A 46 2.02 -0.68 -8.42
N CYS A 47 1.21 -1.59 -8.94
CA CYS A 47 1.19 -3.00 -8.55
C CYS A 47 0.77 -3.87 -9.73
N HIS A 48 0.82 -5.20 -9.57
CA HIS A 48 0.16 -6.08 -10.53
C HIS A 48 -1.35 -5.81 -10.55
N ARG A 49 -1.98 -5.87 -11.74
CA ARG A 49 -3.41 -5.52 -11.93
C ARG A 49 -4.36 -6.28 -11.01
N THR A 50 -4.02 -7.51 -10.61
CA THR A 50 -4.87 -8.36 -9.78
C THR A 50 -4.73 -8.13 -8.28
N GLU A 51 -3.72 -7.40 -7.81
CA GLU A 51 -3.42 -7.30 -6.38
C GLU A 51 -4.46 -6.49 -5.59
N VAL A 52 -4.95 -5.37 -6.12
CA VAL A 52 -6.02 -4.61 -5.46
C VAL A 52 -7.32 -5.45 -5.38
N PRO A 53 -7.80 -6.08 -6.47
CA PRO A 53 -8.92 -7.03 -6.38
C PRO A 53 -8.69 -8.17 -5.37
N GLN A 54 -7.47 -8.72 -5.30
CA GLN A 54 -7.13 -9.77 -4.33
C GLN A 54 -7.23 -9.26 -2.89
N ALA A 55 -6.78 -8.03 -2.61
CA ALA A 55 -6.91 -7.42 -1.28
C ALA A 55 -8.38 -7.09 -0.92
N CYS A 56 -9.21 -6.75 -1.91
CA CYS A 56 -10.65 -6.52 -1.73
C CYS A 56 -11.39 -7.81 -1.37
N ASN A 57 -11.03 -8.93 -1.99
CA ASN A 57 -11.70 -10.22 -1.81
C ASN A 57 -10.68 -11.39 -1.75
N PRO A 58 -9.87 -11.47 -0.67
CA PRO A 58 -8.82 -12.47 -0.58
C PRO A 58 -9.40 -13.86 -0.32
N GLN A 59 -8.63 -14.90 -0.64
CA GLN A 59 -9.00 -16.25 -0.22
C GLN A 59 -9.04 -16.35 1.32
N PRO A 60 -9.87 -17.25 1.90
CA PRO A 60 -9.99 -17.39 3.36
C PRO A 60 -8.65 -17.55 4.09
N PHE A 61 -7.70 -18.28 3.51
CA PHE A 61 -6.38 -18.52 4.10
C PHE A 61 -5.44 -17.31 4.02
N GLU A 62 -5.74 -16.31 3.17
CA GLU A 62 -4.93 -15.10 2.99
C GLU A 62 -5.45 -13.91 3.81
N HIS A 63 -6.58 -14.06 4.51
CA HIS A 63 -7.22 -12.95 5.25
C HIS A 63 -6.28 -12.26 6.24
N LEU A 64 -5.38 -13.02 6.87
CA LEU A 64 -4.38 -12.46 7.79
C LEU A 64 -3.24 -11.77 7.05
N GLY A 65 -2.86 -12.27 5.87
CA GLY A 65 -1.89 -11.61 5.00
C GLY A 65 -2.39 -10.22 4.60
N TYR A 66 -3.62 -10.12 4.11
CA TYR A 66 -4.27 -8.85 3.73
C TYR A 66 -4.99 -8.16 4.89
N SER A 67 -4.40 -8.18 6.10
CA SER A 67 -5.03 -7.61 7.30
C SER A 67 -4.89 -6.09 7.42
N ASP A 68 -3.85 -5.49 6.85
CA ASP A 68 -3.69 -4.04 6.73
C ASP A 68 -4.34 -3.55 5.42
N LEU A 69 -5.41 -2.79 5.54
CA LEU A 69 -6.15 -2.17 4.44
C LEU A 69 -5.99 -0.64 4.44
N SER A 70 -5.13 -0.09 5.30
CA SER A 70 -4.87 1.36 5.38
C SER A 70 -4.21 1.92 4.11
N PHE A 71 -3.69 1.05 3.24
CA PHE A 71 -3.04 1.42 1.99
C PHE A 71 -4.03 1.75 0.84
N SER A 72 -5.30 1.33 0.92
CA SER A 72 -6.28 1.48 -0.15
C SER A 72 -7.69 1.71 0.38
N ALA A 73 -8.25 2.89 0.09
CA ALA A 73 -9.66 3.19 0.35
C ALA A 73 -10.60 2.18 -0.33
N GLU A 74 -10.26 1.73 -1.54
CA GLU A 74 -11.05 0.73 -2.26
C GLU A 74 -11.12 -0.60 -1.51
N ALA A 75 -9.98 -1.12 -1.07
CA ALA A 75 -9.93 -2.39 -0.36
C ALA A 75 -10.56 -2.31 1.03
N ALA A 76 -10.35 -1.19 1.75
CA ALA A 76 -10.99 -0.94 3.03
C ALA A 76 -12.52 -0.86 2.91
N GLU A 77 -13.04 -0.16 1.90
CA GLU A 77 -14.49 -0.09 1.64
C GLU A 77 -15.07 -1.47 1.26
N ALA A 78 -14.41 -2.20 0.36
CA ALA A 78 -14.85 -3.53 -0.08
C ALA A 78 -14.95 -4.53 1.08
N ARG A 79 -14.09 -4.39 2.09
CA ARG A 79 -14.06 -5.27 3.27
C ARG A 79 -14.75 -4.69 4.50
N GLY A 80 -15.44 -3.56 4.39
CA GLY A 80 -16.11 -2.90 5.51
C GLY A 80 -15.16 -2.47 6.64
N ALA A 81 -13.90 -2.22 6.30
CA ALA A 81 -12.79 -1.94 7.22
C ALA A 81 -12.31 -0.48 7.17
N THR A 82 -13.20 0.46 6.83
CA THR A 82 -12.88 1.89 6.68
C THR A 82 -12.31 2.55 7.94
N ALA A 83 -12.52 1.94 9.12
CA ALA A 83 -11.90 2.35 10.37
C ALA A 83 -10.35 2.27 10.36
N GLN A 84 -9.75 1.53 9.42
CA GLN A 84 -8.31 1.47 9.24
C GLN A 84 -7.74 2.64 8.44
N LEU A 85 -8.58 3.40 7.73
CA LEU A 85 -8.14 4.52 6.91
C LEU A 85 -7.66 5.67 7.79
N LEU A 86 -6.55 6.28 7.39
CA LEU A 86 -6.00 7.43 8.07
C LEU A 86 -6.65 8.71 7.56
N GLU A 87 -6.62 9.76 8.39
CA GLU A 87 -7.09 11.09 8.00
C GLU A 87 -6.43 11.54 6.69
N GLY A 88 -7.24 12.08 5.77
CA GLY A 88 -6.79 12.51 4.45
C GLY A 88 -6.63 11.39 3.42
N THR A 89 -6.90 10.12 3.77
CA THR A 89 -6.95 9.04 2.77
C THR A 89 -8.15 9.24 1.85
N THR A 90 -7.92 9.16 0.55
CA THR A 90 -8.93 9.27 -0.51
C THR A 90 -8.66 8.21 -1.55
N ARG A 91 -9.68 7.84 -2.33
CA ARG A 91 -9.49 6.93 -3.46
C ARG A 91 -8.40 7.42 -4.43
N ALA A 92 -8.26 8.73 -4.63
CA ALA A 92 -7.25 9.30 -5.52
C ALA A 92 -5.81 9.13 -4.99
N ASN A 93 -5.57 9.34 -3.70
CA ASN A 93 -4.21 9.23 -3.14
C ASN A 93 -3.85 7.81 -2.67
N SER A 94 -4.80 6.87 -2.71
CA SER A 94 -4.62 5.47 -2.37
C SER A 94 -4.90 4.50 -3.54
N THR A 95 -4.95 5.00 -4.78
CA THR A 95 -5.12 4.16 -5.98
C THR A 95 -3.77 3.68 -6.53
N PHE A 96 -3.80 2.56 -7.28
CA PHE A 96 -2.65 1.91 -7.88
C PHE A 96 -2.85 1.78 -9.38
N GLU A 97 -1.84 2.17 -10.15
CA GLU A 97 -1.74 1.84 -11.57
C GLU A 97 -1.45 0.35 -11.70
N GLY A 98 -2.45 -0.41 -12.18
CA GLY A 98 -2.35 -1.86 -12.35
C GLY A 98 -1.67 -2.24 -13.66
N ILE A 99 -0.48 -2.81 -13.57
CA ILE A 99 0.26 -3.34 -14.72
C ILE A 99 0.04 -4.84 -14.86
N ASP A 100 0.00 -5.33 -16.09
CA ASP A 100 0.09 -6.77 -16.36
C ASP A 100 1.58 -7.17 -16.36
N GLY A 101 1.86 -8.43 -16.08
CA GLY A 101 3.18 -9.01 -16.37
C GLY A 101 3.43 -9.14 -17.87
N ASP A 102 4.50 -9.84 -18.25
CA ASP A 102 4.77 -10.12 -19.66
C ASP A 102 3.55 -10.78 -20.31
N VAL A 103 2.95 -10.06 -21.25
CA VAL A 103 1.99 -10.56 -22.23
C VAL A 103 2.80 -10.81 -23.49
N ASP A 104 2.96 -12.09 -23.85
CA ASP A 104 3.60 -12.52 -25.11
C ASP A 104 3.01 -11.80 -26.34
#